data_AF-A0A820PRL4-F1
#
_entry.id   AF-A0A820PRL4-F1
#
_cell.length_a   1.000
_cell.length_b   1.000
_cell.length_c   1.000
_cell.angle_alpha   90.00
_cell.angle_beta   90.00
_cell.angle_gamma   90.00
#
_symmetry.space_group_name_H-M   'P 1'
#
loop_
_entity.id
_entity.type
_entity.pdbx_description
1 polymer ?
#
loop_
_entity_poly.entity_id
_entity_poly.type
_entity_poly.pdbx_seq_one_letter_code
_entity_poly.pdbx_strand_id
1 'polypeptide(L)'
;MTAITSLTTTLSALHNINLETFSLVWLDISIHDSQENLDTQRQLRTIINHLETFQDSNICENYIRSVPNHDRIIIIVSGLSGRRLVPRIHYLQQ
;
A
#
# COMPACT_ATOMS: atom_id res chain seq x y z
N MET A 1 18.45 29.55 -11.88
CA MET A 1 18.21 28.54 -10.81
C MET A 1 16.85 27.88 -10.98
N THR A 2 16.56 27.26 -12.14
CA THR A 2 15.22 26.71 -12.44
C THR A 2 15.25 25.27 -12.97
N ALA A 3 16.40 24.79 -13.45
CA ALA A 3 16.52 23.43 -13.98
C ALA A 3 16.61 22.34 -12.88
N ILE A 4 17.26 22.65 -11.74
CA ILE A 4 17.49 21.67 -10.66
C ILE A 4 16.17 21.32 -9.95
N THR A 5 15.28 22.30 -9.74
CA THR A 5 13.97 22.10 -9.10
C THR A 5 13.01 21.25 -9.96
N SER A 6 13.09 21.38 -11.29
CA SER A 6 12.29 20.56 -12.20
C SER A 6 12.74 19.10 -12.22
N LEU A 7 14.06 18.85 -12.18
CA LEU A 7 14.63 17.50 -12.16
C LEU A 7 14.31 16.74 -10.86
N THR A 8 14.39 17.40 -9.70
CA THR A 8 14.04 16.78 -8.41
C THR A 8 12.55 16.44 -8.33
N THR A 9 11.68 17.30 -8.86
CA THR A 9 10.23 17.05 -8.92
C THR A 9 9.89 15.87 -9.84
N THR A 10 10.59 15.73 -10.97
CA THR A 10 10.41 14.57 -11.85
C THR A 10 10.95 13.27 -11.23
N LEU A 11 12.06 13.32 -10.49
CA LEU A 11 12.63 12.15 -9.81
C LEU A 11 11.73 11.65 -8.66
N SER A 12 11.15 12.56 -7.87
CA SER A 12 10.18 12.18 -6.84
C SER A 12 8.87 11.67 -7.43
N ALA A 13 8.41 12.23 -8.55
CA ALA A 13 7.26 11.72 -9.29
C ALA A 13 7.51 10.31 -9.85
N LEU A 14 8.72 10.03 -10.37
CA LEU A 14 9.12 8.70 -10.84
C LEU A 14 9.23 7.68 -9.70
N HIS A 15 9.64 8.09 -8.49
CA HIS A 15 9.66 7.21 -7.32
C HIS A 15 8.25 6.73 -6.91
N ASN A 16 7.23 7.53 -7.20
CA ASN A 16 5.82 7.19 -6.95
C ASN A 16 5.16 6.38 -8.07
N ILE A 17 5.87 6.11 -9.17
CA ILE A 17 5.32 5.24 -10.21
C ILE A 17 5.46 3.80 -9.74
N ASN A 18 4.32 3.12 -9.61
CA ASN A 18 4.33 1.68 -9.42
C ASN A 18 4.84 0.99 -10.69
N LEU A 19 6.13 0.62 -10.67
CA LEU A 19 6.78 -0.16 -11.72
C LEU A 19 6.52 -1.67 -11.55
N GLU A 20 5.86 -2.07 -10.45
CA GLU A 20 5.52 -3.44 -10.17
C GLU A 20 4.12 -3.77 -10.66
N THR A 21 3.93 -5.04 -11.01
CA THR A 21 2.64 -5.57 -11.50
C THR A 21 1.55 -5.53 -10.43
N PHE A 22 1.91 -5.33 -9.16
CA PHE A 22 0.98 -5.25 -8.05
C PHE A 22 1.47 -4.33 -6.92
N SER A 23 0.54 -3.75 -6.17
CA SER A 23 0.79 -3.08 -4.89
C SER A 23 0.51 -4.04 -3.74
N LEU A 24 1.27 -3.93 -2.64
CA LEU A 24 1.01 -4.66 -1.41
C LEU A 24 0.40 -3.72 -0.36
N VAL A 25 -0.77 -4.09 0.14
CA VAL A 25 -1.48 -3.38 1.20
C VAL A 25 -1.47 -4.25 2.45
N TRP A 26 -1.10 -3.69 3.60
CA TRP A 26 -1.17 -4.38 4.88
C TRP A 26 -2.05 -3.62 5.87
N LEU A 27 -3.22 -4.19 6.20
CA LEU A 27 -4.12 -3.66 7.22
C LEU A 27 -3.98 -4.46 8.53
N ASP A 28 -3.38 -3.84 9.53
CA ASP A 28 -3.30 -4.36 10.89
C ASP A 28 -3.37 -3.22 11.91
N ILE A 29 -4.17 -3.40 12.96
CA ILE A 29 -4.33 -2.39 14.01
C ILE A 29 -3.02 -2.14 14.77
N SER A 30 -2.17 -3.17 14.89
CA SER A 30 -0.89 -3.11 15.60
C SER A 30 0.31 -3.03 14.65
N ILE A 31 0.11 -2.61 13.40
CA ILE A 31 1.15 -2.63 12.35
C ILE A 31 2.42 -1.84 12.75
N HIS A 32 2.30 -0.84 13.62
CA HIS A 32 3.42 -0.04 14.10
C HIS A 32 3.82 -0.34 15.56
N ASP A 33 3.12 -1.26 16.23
CA ASP A 33 3.24 -1.47 17.68
C ASP A 33 4.13 -2.67 18.04
N SER A 34 4.53 -3.47 17.05
CA SER A 34 5.35 -4.68 17.23
C SER A 34 6.66 -4.57 16.45
N GLN A 35 7.77 -4.92 17.10
CA GLN A 35 9.08 -5.03 16.43
C GLN A 35 9.03 -6.05 15.28
N GLU A 36 8.29 -7.15 15.44
CA GLU A 36 8.10 -8.16 14.40
C GLU A 36 7.41 -7.58 13.16
N ASN A 37 6.39 -6.74 13.35
CA ASN A 37 5.70 -6.06 12.26
C ASN A 37 6.62 -5.08 11.54
N LEU A 38 7.45 -4.34 12.30
CA LEU A 38 8.43 -3.41 11.73
C LEU A 38 9.52 -4.15 10.95
N ASP A 39 10.01 -5.27 11.47
CA ASP A 39 11.02 -6.10 10.82
C ASP A 39 10.45 -6.74 9.55
N THR A 40 9.20 -7.22 9.59
CA THR A 40 8.50 -7.76 8.43
C THR A 40 8.26 -6.70 7.37
N GLN A 41 7.85 -5.48 7.75
CA GLN A 41 7.74 -4.35 6.82
C GLN A 41 9.08 -4.05 6.13
N ARG A 42 10.19 -4.05 6.88
CA ARG A 42 11.53 -3.84 6.30
C ARG A 42 11.87 -4.95 5.30
N GLN A 43 11.61 -6.21 5.63
CA GLN A 43 11.86 -7.33 4.72
C GLN A 43 10.98 -7.25 3.47
N LEU A 44 9.69 -6.96 3.60
CA LEU A 44 8.78 -6.79 2.46
C LEU A 44 9.24 -5.67 1.54
N ARG A 45 9.69 -4.53 2.09
CA ARG A 45 10.24 -3.41 1.31
C ARG A 45 11.51 -3.75 0.51
N THR A 46 12.19 -4.85 0.82
CA THR A 46 13.31 -5.34 -0.02
C THR A 46 12.85 -6.09 -1.26
N ILE A 47 11.60 -6.55 -1.26
CA ILE A 47 11.01 -7.39 -2.32
C ILE A 47 10.02 -6.58 -3.17
N ILE A 48 9.24 -5.71 -2.52
CA ILE A 48 8.21 -4.87 -3.14
C ILE A 48 8.42 -3.41 -2.78
N ASN A 49 8.44 -2.54 -3.79
CA ASN A 49 8.62 -1.11 -3.60
C ASN A 49 7.33 -0.41 -3.13
N HIS A 50 6.17 -0.97 -3.48
CA HIS A 50 4.85 -0.38 -3.22
C HIS A 50 4.13 -1.09 -2.08
N LEU A 51 4.70 -0.97 -0.86
CA LEU A 51 4.06 -1.39 0.38
C LEU A 51 3.37 -0.21 1.08
N GLU A 52 2.05 -0.29 1.18
CA GLU A 52 1.20 0.62 1.95
C GLU A 52 0.67 -0.07 3.22
N THR A 53 0.74 0.62 4.34
CA THR A 53 0.33 0.08 5.65
C THR A 53 -0.76 0.92 6.28
N PHE A 54 -1.77 0.27 6.87
CA PHE A 54 -2.93 0.94 7.47
C PHE A 54 -3.28 0.32 8.82
N GLN A 55 -3.65 1.16 9.79
CA GLN A 55 -4.29 0.74 11.03
C GLN A 55 -5.82 0.86 10.96
N ASP A 56 -6.32 1.77 10.12
CA ASP A 56 -7.75 2.05 9.97
C ASP A 56 -8.30 1.41 8.69
N SER A 57 -9.38 0.63 8.85
CA SER A 57 -10.01 -0.10 7.76
C SER A 57 -10.71 0.82 6.74
N ASN A 58 -11.21 1.99 7.14
CA ASN A 58 -11.87 2.93 6.24
C ASN A 58 -10.85 3.67 5.39
N ILE A 59 -9.71 4.07 5.97
CA ILE A 59 -8.60 4.66 5.21
C ILE A 59 -8.07 3.65 4.19
N CYS A 60 -7.85 2.40 4.61
CA CYS A 60 -7.43 1.31 3.73
C CYS A 60 -8.44 1.09 2.58
N GLU A 61 -9.74 1.07 2.88
CA GLU A 61 -10.76 0.93 1.84
C GLU A 61 -10.77 2.09 0.86
N ASN A 62 -10.67 3.33 1.34
CA ASN A 62 -10.64 4.50 0.48
C ASN A 62 -9.42 4.47 -0.45
N TYR A 63 -8.27 4.03 0.06
CA TYR A 63 -7.08 3.80 -0.77
C TYR A 63 -7.38 2.78 -1.88
N ILE A 64 -7.88 1.58 -1.53
CA ILE A 64 -8.21 0.52 -2.50
C ILE A 64 -9.19 1.02 -3.57
N ARG A 65 -10.19 1.82 -3.20
CA ARG A 65 -11.15 2.42 -4.13
C ARG A 65 -10.55 3.48 -5.05
N SER A 66 -9.47 4.13 -4.61
CA SER A 66 -8.76 5.14 -5.39
C SER A 66 -7.74 4.55 -6.36
N VAL A 67 -7.31 3.31 -6.13
CA VAL A 67 -6.37 2.60 -7.00
C VAL A 67 -7.06 2.28 -8.33
N PRO A 68 -6.42 2.61 -9.47
CA PRO A 68 -6.97 2.29 -10.78
C PRO A 68 -7.24 0.79 -10.97
N ASN A 69 -8.30 0.44 -11.70
CA ASN A 69 -8.71 -0.96 -11.90
C ASN A 69 -7.69 -1.86 -12.60
N HIS A 70 -6.66 -1.29 -13.24
CA HIS A 70 -5.60 -2.06 -13.90
C HIS A 70 -4.45 -2.44 -12.95
N ASP A 71 -4.39 -1.83 -11.76
CA ASP A 71 -3.37 -2.10 -10.76
C ASP A 71 -3.85 -3.21 -9.83
N ARG A 72 -3.11 -4.32 -9.81
CA ARG A 72 -3.44 -5.46 -8.94
C ARG A 72 -3.04 -5.14 -7.51
N ILE A 73 -3.91 -5.45 -6.55
CA ILE A 73 -3.61 -5.26 -5.14
C ILE A 73 -3.54 -6.63 -4.44
N ILE A 74 -2.45 -6.88 -3.73
CA ILE A 74 -2.35 -7.97 -2.77
C ILE A 74 -2.59 -7.37 -1.39
N ILE A 75 -3.44 -8.00 -0.56
CA ILE A 75 -3.78 -7.49 0.76
C ILE A 75 -3.42 -8.51 1.84
N ILE A 76 -2.62 -8.08 2.81
CA ILE A 76 -2.39 -8.77 4.09
C ILE A 76 -3.33 -8.14 5.12
N VAL A 77 -4.18 -8.95 5.74
CA VAL A 77 -5.14 -8.48 6.76
C VAL A 77 -5.10 -9.37 7.99
N SER A 78 -5.15 -8.77 9.18
CA SER A 78 -5.41 -9.54 10.40
C SER A 78 -6.85 -10.07 10.43
N GLY A 79 -7.08 -11.19 11.11
CA GLY A 79 -8.33 -11.96 10.99
C GLY A 79 -9.62 -11.16 11.27
N LEU A 80 -9.59 -10.23 12.24
CA LEU A 80 -10.75 -9.38 12.54
C LEU A 80 -10.95 -8.27 11.49
N SER A 81 -9.86 -7.65 11.04
CA SER A 81 -9.89 -6.61 10.01
C SER A 81 -10.34 -7.17 8.65
N GLY A 82 -9.87 -8.36 8.30
CA GLY A 82 -10.25 -9.05 7.06
C GLY A 82 -11.73 -9.37 6.97
N ARG A 83 -12.35 -9.84 8.05
CA ARG A 83 -13.80 -10.12 8.08
C ARG A 83 -14.66 -8.89 7.78
N ARG A 84 -14.18 -7.69 8.09
CA ARG A 84 -14.90 -6.43 7.84
C ARG A 84 -14.57 -5.84 6.48
N LEU A 85 -13.29 -5.85 6.10
CA LEU A 85 -12.83 -5.22 4.87
C LEU A 85 -13.22 -6.04 3.63
N VAL A 86 -12.94 -7.35 3.60
CA VAL A 86 -13.07 -8.17 2.39
C VAL A 86 -14.48 -8.09 1.77
N PRO A 87 -15.59 -8.23 2.51
CA PRO A 87 -16.92 -8.09 1.92
C PRO A 87 -17.19 -6.72 1.28
N ARG A 88 -16.54 -5.65 1.74
CA ARG A 88 -16.75 -4.28 1.25
C ARG A 88 -15.98 -3.98 -0.03
N ILE A 89 -14.95 -4.76 -0.36
CA ILE A 89 -14.04 -4.51 -1.49
C ILE A 89 -13.97 -5.65 -2.51
N HIS A 90 -14.53 -6.84 -2.22
CA HIS A 90 -14.40 -8.04 -3.08
C HIS A 90 -14.92 -7.87 -4.53
N TYR A 91 -15.75 -6.86 -4.78
CA TYR A 91 -16.32 -6.57 -6.10
C TYR A 91 -15.52 -5.54 -6.90
N LEU A 92 -14.53 -4.88 -6.29
CA LEU A 92 -13.83 -3.74 -6.91
C LEU A 92 -12.80 -4.17 -7.95
N GLN A 93 -12.18 -5.32 -7.76
CA GLN A 93 -11.10 -5.81 -8.62
C GLN A 93 -11.19 -7.35 -8.66
N GLN A 94 -11.64 -7.89 -9.79
CA GLN A 94 -11.64 -9.32 -10.11
C GLN A 94 -10.66 -9.59 -11.26
#